data_AF-A0AAW5SFU1-F1
#
_entry.id   AF-A0AAW5SFU1-F1
#
_cell.length_a   1.000
_cell.length_b   1.000
_cell.length_c   1.000
_cell.angle_alpha   90.00
_cell.angle_beta   90.00
_cell.angle_gamma   90.00
#
_symmetry.space_group_name_H-M   'P 1'
#
loop_
_entity.id
_entity.type
_entity.pdbx_description
1 polymer ?
#
loop_
_entity_poly.entity_id
_entity_poly.type
_entity_poly.pdbx_seq_one_letter_code
_entity_poly.pdbx_strand_id
1 'polypeptide(L)'
;MSHRGDDLTSPAGALSAALAALCEASTADEQWRRWQYARTAADYAAEVWWHPASTADQRTEASRCLKLAYDLDEDTKARHDRLRAGLMRRSSSAP
;
A
#
# COMPACT_ATOMS: atom_id res chain seq x y z
N MET A 1 -24.49 11.65 12.28
CA MET A 1 -23.28 11.09 11.63
C MET A 1 -23.62 9.68 11.23
N SER A 2 -23.92 9.44 9.95
CA SER A 2 -24.32 8.10 9.49
C SER A 2 -23.12 7.18 9.62
N HIS A 3 -23.30 6.06 10.32
CA HIS A 3 -22.46 4.89 10.19
C HIS A 3 -22.58 4.37 8.74
N ARG A 4 -21.90 5.01 7.80
CA ARG A 4 -21.42 4.31 6.62
C ARG A 4 -20.33 3.41 7.17
N GLY A 5 -20.71 2.18 7.53
CA GLY A 5 -19.74 1.11 7.46
C GLY A 5 -19.26 1.14 6.02
N ASP A 6 -18.07 1.68 5.80
CA ASP A 6 -17.42 1.55 4.51
C ASP A 6 -17.46 0.06 4.22
N ASP A 7 -18.16 -0.32 3.15
CA ASP A 7 -18.21 -1.70 2.74
C ASP A 7 -16.81 -2.07 2.24
N LEU A 8 -15.96 -2.50 3.18
CA LEU A 8 -14.58 -2.90 2.95
C LEU A 8 -14.50 -4.14 2.05
N THR A 9 -15.62 -4.80 1.79
CA THR A 9 -15.72 -5.90 0.82
C THR A 9 -15.90 -5.40 -0.61
N SER A 10 -16.23 -4.12 -0.80
CA SER A 10 -16.31 -3.47 -2.10
C SER A 10 -15.00 -2.77 -2.49
N PRO A 11 -14.64 -2.72 -3.79
CA PRO A 11 -13.51 -1.92 -4.27
C PRO A 11 -13.56 -0.45 -3.88
N ALA A 12 -14.76 0.14 -3.86
CA ALA A 12 -14.92 1.55 -3.53
C ALA A 12 -14.67 1.81 -2.04
N GLY A 13 -15.18 0.95 -1.16
CA GLY A 13 -14.95 1.04 0.28
C GLY A 13 -13.49 0.76 0.63
N ALA A 14 -12.87 -0.27 0.04
CA ALA A 14 -11.45 -0.54 0.21
C ALA A 14 -10.59 0.64 -0.29
N LEU A 15 -10.92 1.26 -1.43
CA LEU A 15 -10.19 2.44 -1.92
C LEU A 15 -10.34 3.63 -0.97
N SER A 16 -11.53 3.86 -0.43
CA SER A 16 -11.78 4.90 0.59
C SER A 16 -10.92 4.67 1.84
N ALA A 17 -10.88 3.43 2.33
CA ALA A 17 -10.06 3.05 3.48
C ALA A 17 -8.56 3.21 3.22
N ALA A 18 -8.08 2.86 2.03
CA ALA A 18 -6.69 3.06 1.63
C ALA A 18 -6.30 4.54 1.65
N LEU A 19 -7.15 5.42 1.09
CA LEU A 19 -6.92 6.85 1.07
C LEU A 19 -6.96 7.47 2.48
N ALA A 20 -7.90 7.04 3.33
CA ALA A 20 -7.96 7.47 4.72
C ALA A 20 -6.69 7.10 5.49
N ALA A 21 -6.21 5.86 5.34
CA ALA A 21 -4.97 5.41 5.95
C ALA A 21 -3.74 6.19 5.44
N LEU A 22 -3.68 6.57 4.16
CA LEU A 22 -2.60 7.43 3.64
C LEU A 22 -2.62 8.84 4.23
N CYS A 23 -3.81 9.41 4.43
CA CYS A 23 -3.95 10.69 5.11
C CYS A 23 -3.39 10.60 6.54
N GLU A 24 -3.77 9.57 7.31
CA GLU A 24 -3.26 9.34 8.67
C GLU A 24 -1.74 9.08 8.68
N ALA A 25 -1.21 8.34 7.70
CA ALA A 25 0.23 8.14 7.58
C ALA A 25 0.98 9.46 7.36
N SER A 26 0.41 10.34 6.53
CA SER A 26 1.02 11.63 6.17
C SER A 26 1.03 12.64 7.33
N THR A 27 0.09 12.52 8.26
CA THR A 27 -0.02 13.40 9.44
C THR A 27 0.57 12.81 10.71
N ALA A 28 0.93 11.52 10.72
CA ALA A 28 1.51 10.87 11.89
C ALA A 28 2.91 11.42 12.23
N ASP A 29 3.05 11.96 13.44
CA ASP A 29 4.34 12.44 13.97
C ASP A 29 5.30 11.30 14.29
N GLU A 30 4.76 10.23 14.88
CA GLU A 30 5.53 9.06 15.29
C GLU A 30 5.82 8.15 14.09
N GLN A 31 7.10 7.87 13.84
CA GLN A 31 7.55 7.05 12.70
C GLN A 31 6.89 5.65 12.68
N TRP A 32 6.74 5.01 13.85
CA TRP A 32 6.10 3.69 13.93
C TRP A 32 4.62 3.73 13.57
N ARG A 33 3.89 4.81 13.89
CA ARG A 33 2.47 5.00 13.48
C ARG A 33 2.37 5.25 11.99
N ARG A 34 3.25 6.10 11.45
CA ARG A 34 3.33 6.37 10.00
C ARG A 34 3.48 5.06 9.23
N TRP A 35 4.37 4.17 9.68
CA TRP A 35 4.57 2.87 9.05
C TRP A 35 3.35 1.96 9.17
N GLN A 36 2.69 1.93 10.33
CA GLN A 36 1.46 1.15 10.50
C GLN A 36 0.37 1.62 9.53
N TYR A 37 0.12 2.93 9.44
CA TYR A 37 -0.87 3.47 8.53
C TYR A 37 -0.50 3.28 7.05
N ALA A 38 0.79 3.42 6.70
CA ALA A 38 1.27 3.13 5.36
C ALA A 38 1.02 1.66 4.97
N ARG A 39 1.25 0.71 5.88
CA ARG A 39 0.95 -0.72 5.65
C ARG A 39 -0.55 -0.96 5.49
N THR A 40 -1.37 -0.38 6.37
CA THR A 40 -2.83 -0.44 6.27
C THR A 40 -3.33 0.10 4.92
N ALA A 41 -2.76 1.21 4.45
CA ALA A 41 -3.08 1.76 3.14
C ALA A 41 -2.69 0.81 2.01
N ALA A 42 -1.51 0.18 2.09
CA ALA A 42 -1.06 -0.79 1.11
C ALA A 42 -1.96 -2.03 1.07
N ASP A 43 -2.40 -2.54 2.22
CA ASP A 43 -3.28 -3.71 2.32
C ASP A 43 -4.62 -3.45 1.62
N TYR A 44 -5.28 -2.33 1.95
CA TYR A 44 -6.54 -1.97 1.28
C TYR A 44 -6.37 -1.66 -0.21
N ALA A 45 -5.28 -0.99 -0.59
CA ALA A 45 -5.00 -0.73 -2.00
C ALA A 45 -4.72 -2.04 -2.78
N ALA A 46 -4.07 -3.02 -2.16
CA ALA A 46 -3.87 -4.34 -2.76
C ALA A 46 -5.21 -5.06 -2.97
N GLU A 47 -6.13 -5.00 -2.01
CA GLU A 47 -7.49 -5.54 -2.17
C GLU A 47 -8.17 -4.92 -3.40
N VAL A 48 -8.16 -3.59 -3.54
CA VAL A 48 -8.70 -2.91 -4.73
C VAL A 48 -8.01 -3.36 -6.00
N TRP A 49 -6.68 -3.48 -6.00
CA TRP A 49 -5.91 -3.84 -7.18
C TRP A 49 -6.27 -5.24 -7.70
N TRP A 50 -6.49 -6.20 -6.81
CA TRP A 50 -6.81 -7.59 -7.17
C TRP A 50 -8.30 -7.88 -7.30
N HIS A 51 -9.18 -7.04 -6.73
CA HIS A 51 -10.60 -7.32 -6.71
C HIS A 51 -11.21 -7.42 -8.13
N PRO A 52 -12.00 -8.46 -8.44
CA PRO A 52 -12.55 -8.68 -9.79
C PRO A 52 -13.43 -7.52 -10.29
N ALA A 53 -14.23 -6.94 -9.39
CA ALA A 53 -15.13 -5.83 -9.71
C ALA A 53 -14.45 -4.45 -9.81
N SER A 54 -13.14 -4.35 -9.59
CA SER A 54 -12.45 -3.06 -9.64
C SER A 54 -12.36 -2.52 -11.07
N THR A 55 -12.76 -1.26 -11.22
CA THR A 55 -12.62 -0.51 -12.48
C THR A 55 -11.14 -0.18 -12.77
N ALA A 56 -10.85 0.21 -14.01
CA ALA A 56 -9.51 0.65 -14.40
C ALA A 56 -9.03 1.87 -13.58
N ASP A 57 -9.92 2.81 -13.31
CA ASP A 57 -9.62 4.00 -12.50
C ASP A 57 -9.32 3.61 -11.04
N GLN A 58 -10.10 2.70 -10.46
CA GLN A 58 -9.85 2.19 -9.10
C GLN A 58 -8.50 1.47 -9.01
N ARG A 59 -8.14 0.65 -10.01
CA ARG A 59 -6.81 0.02 -10.05
C ARG A 59 -5.70 1.06 -10.21
N THR A 60 -5.90 2.06 -11.04
CA THR A 60 -4.93 3.16 -11.22
C THR A 60 -4.69 3.90 -9.91
N GLU A 61 -5.76 4.23 -9.20
CA GLU A 61 -5.64 4.93 -7.91
C GLU A 61 -5.06 4.02 -6.81
N ALA A 62 -5.44 2.74 -6.78
CA ALA A 62 -4.81 1.75 -5.92
C ALA A 62 -3.30 1.61 -6.18
N SER A 63 -2.87 1.62 -7.44
CA SER A 63 -1.44 1.63 -7.78
C SER A 63 -0.72 2.87 -7.26
N ARG A 64 -1.36 4.05 -7.31
CA ARG A 64 -0.81 5.27 -6.70
C ARG A 64 -0.70 5.13 -5.19
N CYS A 65 -1.75 4.62 -4.54
CA CYS A 65 -1.77 4.39 -3.11
C CYS A 65 -0.63 3.44 -2.67
N LEU A 66 -0.45 2.33 -3.38
CA LEU A 66 0.64 1.38 -3.13
C LEU A 66 2.02 2.04 -3.24
N LYS A 67 2.22 2.90 -4.24
CA LYS A 67 3.49 3.62 -4.40
C LYS A 67 3.73 4.60 -3.25
N LEU A 68 2.72 5.39 -2.87
CA LEU A 68 2.82 6.34 -1.77
C LEU A 68 3.03 5.65 -0.42
N ALA A 69 2.32 4.55 -0.18
CA ALA A 69 2.50 3.72 1.02
C ALA A 69 3.90 3.13 1.10
N TYR A 70 4.41 2.57 -0.01
CA TYR A 70 5.79 2.13 -0.12
C TYR A 70 6.76 3.29 0.15
N ASP A 71 6.40 4.50 -0.28
CA ASP A 71 7.25 5.66 -0.08
C ASP A 71 7.39 6.08 1.39
N LEU A 72 6.36 5.82 2.19
CA LEU A 72 6.27 6.14 3.62
C LEU A 72 6.81 5.03 4.53
N ASP A 73 6.92 3.78 4.07
CA ASP A 73 7.49 2.64 4.81
C ASP A 73 8.95 2.38 4.42
N GLU A 74 9.85 3.18 4.98
CA GLU A 74 11.31 3.10 4.78
C GLU A 74 11.89 1.72 5.10
N ASP A 75 11.33 1.03 6.09
CA ASP A 75 11.76 -0.32 6.47
C ASP A 75 11.42 -1.33 5.37
N THR A 76 10.21 -1.25 4.80
CA THR A 76 9.82 -2.07 3.66
C THR A 76 10.68 -1.77 2.44
N LYS A 77 11.01 -0.49 2.18
CA LYS A 77 11.99 -0.09 1.14
C LYS A 77 13.35 -0.75 1.35
N ALA A 78 13.93 -0.58 2.54
CA ALA A 78 15.24 -1.14 2.87
C ALA A 78 15.26 -2.67 2.79
N ARG A 79 14.16 -3.34 3.11
CA ARG A 79 14.02 -4.80 2.91
C ARG A 79 14.00 -5.16 1.42
N HIS A 80 13.22 -4.44 0.60
CA HIS A 80 13.18 -4.67 -0.85
C HIS A 80 14.53 -4.44 -1.52
N ASP A 81 15.25 -3.39 -1.16
CA ASP A 81 16.57 -3.09 -1.71
C ASP A 81 17.58 -4.20 -1.38
N ARG A 82 17.56 -4.71 -0.14
CA ARG A 82 18.38 -5.86 0.27
C ARG A 82 18.05 -7.12 -0.54
N LEU A 83 16.76 -7.42 -0.75
CA LEU A 83 16.32 -8.56 -1.56
C LEU A 83 16.75 -8.41 -3.02
N ARG A 84 16.59 -7.22 -3.60
CA ARG A 84 16.99 -6.89 -4.98
C ARG A 84 18.50 -7.05 -5.17
N ALA A 85 19.31 -6.53 -4.26
CA ALA A 85 20.75 -6.69 -4.28
C ALA A 85 21.19 -8.16 -4.12
N GLY A 86 20.44 -8.96 -3.36
CA GLY A 86 20.68 -10.41 -3.21
C GLY A 86 20.34 -11.21 -4.48
N LEU A 87 19.29 -10.83 -5.21
CA LEU A 87 18.92 -11.45 -6.48
C LEU A 87 19.96 -11.15 -7.57
N MET A 88 20.38 -9.90 -7.73
CA MET A 88 21.39 -9.53 -8.73
C MET A 88 22.71 -10.26 -8.51
N ARG A 89 23.16 -10.41 -7.26
CA ARG A 89 24.37 -11.17 -6.93
C ARG A 89 24.28 -12.64 -7.36
N ARG A 90 23.13 -13.29 -7.17
CA ARG A 90 22.91 -14.68 -7.59
C ARG A 90 22.88 -14.84 -9.12
N SER A 91 22.31 -13.87 -9.84
CA SER A 91 22.31 -13.88 -11.30
C SER A 91 23.70 -13.68 -11.91
N SER A 92 24.57 -12.91 -11.25
CA SER A 92 25.97 -12.70 -11.67
C SER A 92 26.93 -13.83 -11.29
N SER A 93 26.48 -14.84 -10.55
CA SER A 93 27.29 -16.00 -10.13
C SER A 93 26.80 -17.33 -10.72
N ALA A 94 25.89 -17.28 -11.70
CA ALA A 94 25.57 -18.43 -12.54
C ALA A 94 26.70 -18.63 -13.58
N PRO A 95 27.29 -19.84 -13.69
CA PRO A 95 28.36 -20.17 -14.63
C PRO A 95 27.89 -20.24 -16.09
#